data_AF-A0A2S4W6A0-F1
#
_entry.id   AF-A0A2S4W6A0-F1
#
_cell.length_a   1.000
_cell.length_b   1.000
_cell.length_c   1.000
_cell.angle_alpha   90.00
_cell.angle_beta   90.00
_cell.angle_gamma   90.00
#
_symmetry.space_group_name_H-M   'P 1'
#
loop_
_entity.id
_entity.type
_entity.pdbx_description
1 polymer ?
#
loop_
_entity_poly.entity_id
_entity_poly.type
_entity_poly.pdbx_seq_one_letter_code
_entity_poly.pdbx_strand_id
1 'polypeptide(L)'
;MEVLENSDPTSTVPLPAQLEEPLDNNSCLNSIPAHLRLEHQKILHIWRVMKSLHLNPKKFIMAFLSNNHVEVKTRRAMWGSPDGWTSTRELLDKIHELVHNNGKEGKENWNNYILDEAKLCLASDGPSSHARREGVTWFSANSIGPTFFSAESRLSRDEHLMNVEMPFLYQLIKSKVSSNSPEDFEDKQSKEGTSDLRGLIDLEDNTLPYDSTSKEGSRVERRGHSVSLGACSMTVHTKTIETTSRSFHGTWGYLHSADPQLLAQVNDTDLSLDSYKKSIAGYADKIVKPSAFFPTNEQSQHFQAVVKSQIPSPILVSPRFKDHKTVPQHPPPIDPIRPHVPDITMLKMMIASDNSSEGIGEVLTGITNQTNETPIEAAGHLQVMEGDLGTYCNLESLRALRRPTTHPDESLGNIFMLLGASHILWNIAQAIFLLHFGDSSNCEDLGAWHTMESLGIAADRPITKKDFTLMVSNMQRVHEVTILHCILDLPSDLIGQTQAQNLDEELPLWDDSRAQTVIDQCYERLFSPKARRAAEKEATKKDSPNPKLANYS
;
A
#
# COMPACT_ATOMS: atom_id res chain seq x y z
N MET A 1 -26.37 -50.22 -24.33
CA MET A 1 -26.37 -51.28 -25.36
C MET A 1 -25.16 -52.16 -25.09
N GLU A 2 -25.25 -53.49 -25.16
CA GLU A 2 -26.24 -54.35 -25.83
C GLU A 2 -27.68 -54.28 -25.23
N VAL A 3 -28.76 -54.22 -26.04
CA VAL A 3 -29.56 -55.23 -26.82
C VAL A 3 -30.64 -55.91 -25.94
N LEU A 4 -31.94 -55.69 -26.18
CA LEU A 4 -32.97 -56.58 -26.79
C LEU A 4 -34.34 -55.84 -26.72
N GLU A 5 -35.40 -56.05 -27.54
CA GLU A 5 -35.59 -56.76 -28.82
C GLU A 5 -36.72 -56.09 -29.67
N ASN A 6 -37.66 -56.83 -30.30
CA ASN A 6 -38.62 -56.34 -31.33
C ASN A 6 -40.13 -56.52 -30.98
N SER A 7 -41.00 -55.67 -31.55
CA SER A 7 -42.22 -56.11 -32.31
C SER A 7 -42.95 -54.93 -33.00
N ASP A 8 -43.23 -55.09 -34.31
CA ASP A 8 -43.79 -54.14 -35.30
C ASP A 8 -45.34 -54.36 -35.50
N PRO A 9 -46.07 -53.82 -36.51
CA PRO A 9 -45.90 -52.63 -37.39
C PRO A 9 -47.19 -51.78 -37.61
N THR A 10 -47.09 -50.60 -38.26
CA THR A 10 -47.95 -50.21 -39.43
C THR A 10 -47.49 -48.92 -40.16
N SER A 11 -46.71 -49.10 -41.23
CA SER A 11 -46.70 -48.35 -42.51
C SER A 11 -46.97 -46.82 -42.59
N THR A 12 -45.91 -46.03 -42.86
CA THR A 12 -45.99 -44.74 -43.59
C THR A 12 -44.71 -44.45 -44.42
N VAL A 13 -44.84 -44.37 -45.75
CA VAL A 13 -43.77 -44.01 -46.73
C VAL A 13 -44.45 -43.50 -48.02
N PRO A 14 -43.94 -42.50 -48.79
CA PRO A 14 -43.49 -41.15 -48.39
C PRO A 14 -43.89 -40.03 -49.43
N LEU A 15 -43.26 -38.84 -49.31
CA LEU A 15 -43.03 -37.82 -50.37
C LEU A 15 -44.17 -36.77 -50.67
N PRO A 16 -43.89 -35.61 -51.34
CA PRO A 16 -43.84 -34.34 -50.58
C PRO A 16 -44.50 -33.11 -51.26
N ALA A 17 -44.26 -31.93 -50.65
CA ALA A 17 -44.38 -30.56 -51.16
C ALA A 17 -45.78 -29.94 -51.35
N GLN A 18 -45.98 -28.78 -50.71
CA GLN A 18 -46.23 -27.52 -51.43
C GLN A 18 -45.99 -26.29 -50.53
N LEU A 19 -45.63 -25.16 -51.17
CA LEU A 19 -45.60 -23.82 -50.59
C LEU A 19 -47.00 -23.18 -50.64
N GLU A 20 -47.11 -21.93 -50.13
CA GLU A 20 -48.31 -21.05 -50.10
C GLU A 20 -49.30 -21.37 -48.96
N GLU A 21 -49.84 -20.41 -48.21
CA GLU A 21 -49.57 -18.96 -48.10
C GLU A 21 -50.00 -18.44 -46.67
N PRO A 22 -49.78 -17.16 -46.29
CA PRO A 22 -49.82 -16.75 -44.88
C PRO A 22 -51.24 -16.57 -44.30
N LEU A 23 -51.38 -16.84 -43.00
CA LEU A 23 -52.50 -16.29 -42.22
C LEU A 23 -52.27 -14.80 -41.99
N ASP A 24 -53.10 -13.98 -42.65
CA ASP A 24 -53.14 -12.52 -42.58
C ASP A 24 -53.04 -11.96 -41.15
N ASN A 25 -51.96 -11.23 -40.86
CA ASN A 25 -51.81 -10.45 -39.63
C ASN A 25 -52.72 -9.20 -39.57
N ASN A 26 -53.65 -9.02 -40.53
CA ASN A 26 -54.45 -7.81 -40.71
C ASN A 26 -55.93 -7.93 -40.31
N SER A 27 -56.43 -9.10 -39.91
CA SER A 27 -57.88 -9.32 -39.65
C SER A 27 -58.36 -8.98 -38.23
N CYS A 28 -57.63 -8.15 -37.46
CA CYS A 28 -58.08 -7.73 -36.13
C CYS A 28 -57.85 -6.25 -35.76
N LEU A 29 -57.62 -5.36 -36.75
CA LEU A 29 -57.80 -3.90 -36.59
C LEU A 29 -59.29 -3.51 -36.56
N ASN A 30 -60.09 -4.24 -35.78
CA ASN A 30 -61.45 -3.82 -35.47
C ASN A 30 -61.38 -2.57 -34.59
N SER A 31 -61.98 -1.49 -35.09
CA SER A 31 -61.88 -0.14 -34.54
C SER A 31 -61.97 -0.10 -33.01
N ILE A 32 -60.97 0.50 -32.36
CA ILE A 32 -61.01 0.77 -30.92
C ILE A 32 -62.34 1.49 -30.62
N PRO A 33 -63.22 0.94 -29.75
CA PRO A 33 -64.52 1.50 -29.48
C PRO A 33 -64.43 3.00 -29.17
N ALA A 34 -65.40 3.80 -29.63
CA ALA A 34 -65.32 5.27 -29.53
C ALA A 34 -65.10 5.77 -28.08
N HIS A 35 -65.55 4.99 -27.09
CA HIS A 35 -65.38 5.26 -25.66
C HIS A 35 -64.02 4.84 -25.08
N LEU A 36 -63.07 4.34 -25.89
CA LEU A 36 -61.73 3.88 -25.53
C LEU A 36 -60.63 4.55 -26.38
N ARG A 37 -60.92 5.65 -27.08
CA ARG A 37 -59.94 6.31 -27.95
C ARG A 37 -58.85 7.03 -27.14
N LEU A 38 -59.21 7.64 -26.02
CA LEU A 38 -58.28 8.35 -25.14
C LEU A 38 -57.60 7.38 -24.15
N GLU A 39 -56.34 7.65 -23.80
CA GLU A 39 -55.53 6.78 -22.96
C GLU A 39 -56.17 6.50 -21.59
N HIS A 40 -56.63 7.54 -20.89
CA HIS A 40 -57.31 7.40 -19.60
C HIS A 40 -58.58 6.53 -19.69
N GLN A 41 -59.26 6.51 -20.84
CA GLN A 41 -60.43 5.66 -21.04
C GLN A 41 -60.05 4.18 -21.12
N LYS A 42 -58.95 3.86 -21.83
CA LYS A 42 -58.37 2.50 -21.89
C LYS A 42 -57.96 2.03 -20.50
N ILE A 43 -57.23 2.86 -19.75
CA ILE A 43 -56.79 2.56 -18.38
C ILE A 43 -57.98 2.30 -17.45
N LEU A 44 -59.00 3.17 -17.46
CA LEU A 44 -60.20 3.01 -16.62
C LEU A 44 -61.04 1.79 -17.00
N HIS A 45 -61.11 1.43 -18.28
CA HIS A 45 -61.77 0.20 -18.73
C HIS A 45 -61.03 -1.04 -18.22
N ILE A 46 -59.72 -1.12 -18.42
CA ILE A 46 -58.88 -2.22 -17.94
C ILE A 46 -58.98 -2.34 -16.42
N TRP A 47 -58.93 -1.23 -15.67
CA TRP A 47 -59.11 -1.22 -14.22
C TRP A 47 -60.47 -1.78 -13.78
N ARG A 48 -61.56 -1.48 -14.49
CA ARG A 48 -62.90 -2.05 -14.20
C ARG A 48 -62.92 -3.56 -14.39
N VAL A 49 -62.32 -4.06 -15.48
CA VAL A 49 -62.21 -5.51 -15.75
C VAL A 49 -61.36 -6.20 -14.67
N MET A 50 -60.22 -5.64 -14.31
CA MET A 50 -59.36 -6.15 -13.23
C MET A 50 -60.13 -6.19 -11.90
N LYS A 51 -60.86 -5.13 -11.56
CA LYS A 51 -61.68 -5.05 -10.35
C LYS A 51 -62.79 -6.10 -10.33
N SER A 52 -63.45 -6.40 -11.46
CA SER A 52 -64.44 -7.48 -11.54
C SER A 52 -63.83 -8.88 -11.36
N LEU A 53 -62.54 -9.04 -11.63
CA LEU A 53 -61.77 -10.27 -11.40
C LEU A 53 -61.07 -10.29 -10.03
N HIS A 54 -61.44 -9.38 -9.11
CA HIS A 54 -60.82 -9.19 -7.80
C HIS A 54 -59.30 -8.89 -7.82
N LEU A 55 -58.79 -8.43 -8.96
CA LEU A 55 -57.41 -7.97 -9.14
C LEU A 55 -57.28 -6.46 -8.95
N ASN A 56 -56.07 -6.03 -8.62
CA ASN A 56 -55.65 -4.62 -8.65
C ASN A 56 -54.33 -4.51 -9.43
N PRO A 57 -53.87 -3.32 -9.83
CA PRO A 57 -52.66 -3.15 -10.65
C PRO A 57 -51.43 -3.90 -10.11
N LYS A 58 -51.12 -3.76 -8.81
CA LYS A 58 -49.99 -4.46 -8.18
C LYS A 58 -50.16 -5.98 -8.21
N LYS A 59 -51.33 -6.50 -7.83
CA LYS A 59 -51.64 -7.95 -7.86
C LYS A 59 -51.56 -8.54 -9.27
N PHE A 60 -52.02 -7.81 -10.28
CA PHE A 60 -51.96 -8.24 -11.67
C PHE A 60 -50.53 -8.25 -12.20
N ILE A 61 -49.74 -7.20 -11.95
CA ILE A 61 -48.32 -7.15 -12.37
C ILE A 61 -47.55 -8.31 -11.72
N MET A 62 -47.70 -8.53 -10.40
CA MET A 62 -47.11 -9.68 -9.70
C MET A 62 -47.54 -11.02 -10.34
N ALA A 63 -48.84 -11.23 -10.56
CA ALA A 63 -49.34 -12.46 -11.16
C ALA A 63 -48.84 -12.66 -12.60
N PHE A 64 -48.75 -11.60 -13.40
CA PHE A 64 -48.25 -11.64 -14.78
C PHE A 64 -46.76 -11.98 -14.85
N LEU A 65 -45.95 -11.42 -13.94
CA LEU A 65 -44.51 -11.67 -13.87
C LEU A 65 -44.17 -13.07 -13.30
N SER A 66 -44.98 -13.62 -12.38
CA SER A 66 -44.68 -14.90 -11.72
C SER A 66 -45.40 -16.14 -12.30
N ASN A 67 -46.44 -16.00 -13.12
CA ASN A 67 -47.25 -17.16 -13.56
C ASN A 67 -46.55 -18.01 -14.63
N ASN A 68 -46.38 -19.31 -14.40
CA ASN A 68 -45.63 -20.21 -15.30
C ASN A 68 -46.40 -20.76 -16.51
N HIS A 69 -47.67 -20.37 -16.72
CA HIS A 69 -48.45 -20.77 -17.88
C HIS A 69 -47.80 -20.28 -19.19
N VAL A 70 -47.69 -21.17 -20.19
CA VAL A 70 -46.94 -20.95 -21.45
C VAL A 70 -47.31 -19.61 -22.10
N GLU A 71 -48.60 -19.36 -22.27
CA GLU A 71 -49.12 -18.13 -22.89
C GLU A 71 -48.78 -16.84 -22.11
N VAL A 72 -48.62 -16.90 -20.79
CA VAL A 72 -48.22 -15.73 -19.98
C VAL A 72 -46.69 -15.57 -20.04
N LYS A 73 -45.96 -16.70 -19.97
CA LYS A 73 -44.50 -16.74 -20.10
C LYS A 73 -44.03 -16.15 -21.43
N THR A 74 -44.64 -16.52 -22.55
CA THR A 74 -44.34 -15.96 -23.88
C THR A 74 -44.56 -14.44 -23.91
N ARG A 75 -45.66 -13.95 -23.32
CA ARG A 75 -45.98 -12.51 -23.31
C ARG A 75 -45.11 -11.67 -22.37
N ARG A 76 -44.47 -12.26 -21.36
CA ARG A 76 -43.45 -11.57 -20.53
C ARG A 76 -42.00 -11.80 -20.98
N ALA A 77 -41.73 -12.69 -21.93
CA ALA A 77 -40.37 -13.03 -22.36
C ALA A 77 -39.55 -11.82 -22.81
N MET A 78 -40.20 -10.80 -23.38
CA MET A 78 -39.57 -9.55 -23.81
C MET A 78 -39.05 -8.68 -22.65
N TRP A 79 -39.53 -8.83 -21.42
CA TRP A 79 -39.16 -7.93 -20.31
C TRP A 79 -37.67 -8.01 -19.92
N GLY A 80 -37.05 -9.16 -20.17
CA GLY A 80 -35.61 -9.37 -19.97
C GLY A 80 -34.83 -9.56 -21.27
N SER A 81 -35.43 -9.34 -22.44
CA SER A 81 -34.73 -9.46 -23.72
C SER A 81 -33.94 -8.17 -24.03
N PRO A 82 -32.85 -8.23 -24.81
CA PRO A 82 -32.10 -7.03 -25.20
C PRO A 82 -32.99 -5.96 -25.86
N ASP A 83 -33.91 -6.38 -26.74
CA ASP A 83 -34.82 -5.48 -27.46
C ASP A 83 -35.94 -4.89 -26.58
N GLY A 84 -36.32 -5.58 -25.50
CA GLY A 84 -37.39 -5.14 -24.60
C GLY A 84 -36.93 -4.46 -23.32
N TRP A 85 -35.64 -4.58 -22.96
CA TRP A 85 -35.05 -3.99 -21.75
C TRP A 85 -35.28 -2.48 -21.67
N THR A 86 -35.15 -1.74 -22.77
CA THR A 86 -35.38 -0.29 -22.82
C THR A 86 -36.78 0.08 -22.31
N SER A 87 -37.82 -0.60 -22.80
CA SER A 87 -39.21 -0.37 -22.35
C SER A 87 -39.46 -0.81 -20.90
N THR A 88 -38.72 -1.81 -20.42
CA THR A 88 -38.80 -2.29 -19.03
C THR A 88 -38.12 -1.29 -18.09
N ARG A 89 -37.00 -0.69 -18.51
CA ARG A 89 -36.31 0.39 -17.80
C ARG A 89 -37.20 1.64 -17.69
N GLU A 90 -37.83 2.07 -18.79
CA GLU A 90 -38.78 3.20 -18.77
C GLU A 90 -39.92 2.97 -17.77
N LEU A 91 -40.45 1.74 -17.68
CA LEU A 91 -41.47 1.37 -16.69
C LEU A 91 -40.92 1.43 -15.25
N LEU A 92 -39.70 0.94 -15.01
CA LEU A 92 -39.04 1.04 -13.71
C LEU A 92 -38.76 2.49 -13.31
N ASP A 93 -38.34 3.35 -14.24
CA ASP A 93 -38.13 4.78 -14.01
C ASP A 93 -39.46 5.48 -13.62
N LYS A 94 -40.58 5.12 -14.25
CA LYS A 94 -41.91 5.62 -13.85
C LYS A 94 -42.40 5.07 -12.51
N ILE A 95 -42.03 3.85 -12.14
CA ILE A 95 -42.29 3.32 -10.79
C ILE A 95 -41.43 4.08 -9.76
N HIS A 96 -40.15 4.33 -10.06
CA HIS A 96 -39.25 5.13 -9.23
C HIS A 96 -39.80 6.54 -9.01
N GLU A 97 -40.20 7.27 -10.07
CA GLU A 97 -40.80 8.60 -9.96
C GLU A 97 -41.99 8.61 -8.98
N LEU A 98 -42.91 7.65 -9.09
CA LEU A 98 -44.08 7.54 -8.21
C LEU A 98 -43.71 7.25 -6.75
N VAL A 99 -42.69 6.42 -6.50
CA VAL A 99 -42.21 6.10 -5.15
C VAL A 99 -41.44 7.29 -4.55
N HIS A 100 -40.54 7.90 -5.32
CA HIS A 100 -39.67 9.01 -4.90
C HIS A 100 -40.45 10.29 -4.57
N ASN A 101 -41.57 10.53 -5.27
CA ASN A 101 -42.47 11.66 -5.01
C ASN A 101 -43.31 11.49 -3.73
N ASN A 102 -43.34 10.30 -3.11
CA ASN A 102 -44.09 10.04 -1.88
C ASN A 102 -43.32 10.45 -0.59
N GLY A 103 -42.61 11.59 -0.64
CA GLY A 103 -41.88 12.14 0.51
C GLY A 103 -40.65 11.32 0.95
N LYS A 104 -40.13 11.62 2.15
CA LYS A 104 -38.88 11.02 2.69
C LYS A 104 -38.94 9.49 2.74
N GLU A 105 -40.04 8.94 3.24
CA GLU A 105 -40.26 7.49 3.39
C GLU A 105 -40.22 6.76 2.04
N GLY A 106 -40.77 7.35 0.98
CA GLY A 106 -40.67 6.79 -0.37
C GLY A 106 -39.22 6.68 -0.87
N LYS A 107 -38.42 7.73 -0.65
CA LYS A 107 -36.99 7.74 -1.02
C LYS A 107 -36.18 6.71 -0.24
N GLU A 108 -36.44 6.60 1.06
CA GLU A 108 -35.75 5.66 1.95
C GLU A 108 -36.04 4.19 1.56
N ASN A 109 -37.32 3.87 1.29
CA ASN A 109 -37.71 2.55 0.80
C ASN A 109 -37.06 2.20 -0.56
N TRP A 110 -36.97 3.15 -1.50
CA TRP A 110 -36.30 2.91 -2.78
C TRP A 110 -34.79 2.70 -2.62
N ASN A 111 -34.13 3.52 -1.80
CA ASN A 111 -32.70 3.38 -1.53
C ASN A 111 -32.37 2.03 -0.87
N ASN A 112 -33.19 1.57 0.08
CA ASN A 112 -33.02 0.26 0.72
C ASN A 112 -33.19 -0.88 -0.28
N TYR A 113 -34.18 -0.80 -1.18
CA TYR A 113 -34.35 -1.78 -2.27
C TYR A 113 -33.14 -1.84 -3.20
N ILE A 114 -32.64 -0.68 -3.67
CA ILE A 114 -31.44 -0.63 -4.53
C ILE A 114 -30.19 -1.14 -3.81
N LEU A 115 -30.07 -0.88 -2.49
CA LEU A 115 -28.98 -1.41 -1.68
C LEU A 115 -29.05 -2.95 -1.55
N ASP A 116 -30.25 -3.52 -1.41
CA ASP A 116 -30.42 -4.97 -1.33
C ASP A 116 -30.16 -5.67 -2.68
N GLU A 117 -30.64 -5.10 -3.80
CA GLU A 117 -30.28 -5.58 -5.15
C GLU A 117 -28.77 -5.47 -5.42
N ALA A 118 -28.12 -4.38 -4.97
CA ALA A 118 -26.66 -4.23 -5.09
C ALA A 118 -25.89 -5.28 -4.27
N LYS A 119 -26.38 -5.69 -3.08
CA LYS A 119 -25.82 -6.81 -2.32
C LYS A 119 -25.94 -8.13 -3.08
N LEU A 120 -27.04 -8.35 -3.80
CA LEU A 120 -27.22 -9.55 -4.63
C LEU A 120 -26.22 -9.58 -5.79
N CYS A 121 -26.03 -8.46 -6.50
CA CYS A 121 -24.99 -8.34 -7.53
C CYS A 121 -23.59 -8.62 -6.97
N LEU A 122 -23.26 -8.09 -5.79
CA LEU A 122 -21.97 -8.32 -5.11
C LEU A 122 -21.81 -9.75 -4.57
N ALA A 123 -22.89 -10.51 -4.40
CA ALA A 123 -22.87 -11.92 -4.05
C ALA A 123 -22.71 -12.83 -5.26
N SER A 124 -23.18 -12.41 -6.45
CA SER A 124 -22.91 -13.08 -7.72
C SER A 124 -21.54 -12.74 -8.31
N ASP A 125 -21.02 -11.53 -8.07
CA ASP A 125 -19.67 -11.13 -8.47
C ASP A 125 -18.60 -11.77 -7.59
N GLY A 126 -17.51 -12.19 -8.23
CA GLY A 126 -16.39 -12.91 -7.64
C GLY A 126 -16.37 -14.40 -8.01
N PRO A 127 -15.25 -15.10 -7.73
CA PRO A 127 -15.11 -16.51 -8.06
C PRO A 127 -16.15 -17.35 -7.30
N SER A 128 -16.93 -18.15 -8.03
CA SER A 128 -17.75 -19.19 -7.41
C SER A 128 -16.84 -20.13 -6.58
N SER A 129 -17.30 -20.58 -5.41
CA SER A 129 -16.43 -21.27 -4.43
C SER A 129 -15.75 -22.54 -4.97
N HIS A 130 -16.28 -23.10 -6.05
CA HIS A 130 -15.80 -24.27 -6.79
C HIS A 130 -14.89 -23.97 -7.99
N ALA A 131 -14.64 -22.70 -8.34
CA ALA A 131 -13.86 -22.29 -9.50
C ALA A 131 -12.50 -21.64 -9.15
N ARG A 132 -11.98 -21.88 -7.94
CA ARG A 132 -10.67 -21.37 -7.48
C ARG A 132 -9.56 -21.86 -8.42
N ARG A 133 -8.73 -20.96 -8.93
CA ARG A 133 -7.56 -21.29 -9.76
C ARG A 133 -6.31 -20.65 -9.17
N GLU A 134 -5.29 -21.48 -8.96
CA GLU A 134 -3.92 -21.05 -8.69
C GLU A 134 -3.40 -20.25 -9.89
N GLY A 135 -2.74 -19.13 -9.65
CA GLY A 135 -2.29 -18.22 -10.71
C GLY A 135 -3.31 -17.14 -11.12
N VAL A 136 -4.50 -17.12 -10.52
CA VAL A 136 -5.54 -16.11 -10.79
C VAL A 136 -6.12 -15.60 -9.47
N THR A 137 -6.89 -16.44 -8.77
CA THR A 137 -7.58 -16.08 -7.51
C THR A 137 -6.66 -16.11 -6.28
N TRP A 138 -5.59 -16.89 -6.35
CA TRP A 138 -4.56 -17.02 -5.31
C TRP A 138 -3.24 -17.48 -5.94
N PHE A 139 -2.12 -17.20 -5.28
CA PHE A 139 -0.78 -17.55 -5.76
C PHE A 139 -0.03 -18.28 -4.64
N SER A 140 0.54 -19.45 -4.93
CA SER A 140 1.40 -20.15 -3.99
C SER A 140 2.74 -19.44 -3.86
N ALA A 141 3.25 -19.29 -2.63
CA ALA A 141 4.60 -18.79 -2.40
C ALA A 141 5.66 -19.64 -3.14
N ASN A 142 5.38 -20.93 -3.37
CA ASN A 142 6.25 -21.85 -4.08
C ASN A 142 6.17 -21.73 -5.61
N SER A 143 5.18 -21.01 -6.15
CA SER A 143 4.98 -20.77 -7.60
C SER A 143 5.30 -19.34 -8.03
N ILE A 144 5.66 -18.46 -7.10
CA ILE A 144 5.98 -17.04 -7.38
C ILE A 144 7.44 -16.94 -7.82
N GLY A 145 7.65 -16.75 -9.13
CA GLY A 145 8.95 -16.39 -9.71
C GLY A 145 9.12 -14.86 -9.91
N PRO A 146 10.31 -14.37 -10.29
CA PRO A 146 10.58 -12.94 -10.50
C PRO A 146 9.60 -12.25 -11.46
N THR A 147 9.16 -12.97 -12.50
CA THR A 147 8.18 -12.49 -13.49
C THR A 147 6.84 -12.11 -12.88
N PHE A 148 6.42 -12.68 -11.74
CA PHE A 148 5.18 -12.33 -11.04
C PHE A 148 5.10 -10.84 -10.66
N PHE A 149 6.26 -10.21 -10.42
CA PHE A 149 6.37 -8.80 -10.03
C PHE A 149 6.55 -7.84 -11.21
N SER A 150 6.65 -8.35 -12.45
CA SER A 150 6.72 -7.52 -13.68
C SER A 150 5.49 -6.63 -13.86
N ALA A 151 5.65 -5.50 -14.54
CA ALA A 151 4.57 -4.55 -14.78
C ALA A 151 3.44 -5.19 -15.61
N GLU A 152 3.81 -5.97 -16.62
CA GLU A 152 2.91 -6.69 -17.53
C GLU A 152 2.07 -7.72 -16.76
N SER A 153 2.71 -8.48 -15.86
CA SER A 153 2.01 -9.47 -15.02
C SER A 153 1.12 -8.81 -13.96
N ARG A 154 1.41 -7.57 -13.55
CA ARG A 154 0.52 -6.79 -12.67
C ARG A 154 -0.70 -6.29 -13.43
N LEU A 155 -0.49 -5.60 -14.55
CA LEU A 155 -1.57 -5.07 -15.40
C LEU A 155 -2.55 -6.16 -15.81
N SER A 156 -2.06 -7.33 -16.24
CA SER A 156 -2.93 -8.46 -16.60
C SER A 156 -3.80 -8.98 -15.43
N ARG A 157 -3.31 -8.91 -14.18
CA ARG A 157 -4.10 -9.25 -12.99
C ARG A 157 -5.13 -8.17 -12.65
N ASP A 158 -4.74 -6.89 -12.74
CA ASP A 158 -5.62 -5.76 -12.46
C ASP A 158 -6.77 -5.69 -13.50
N GLU A 159 -6.47 -5.96 -14.79
CA GLU A 159 -7.46 -6.14 -15.85
C GLU A 159 -8.41 -7.32 -15.59
N HIS A 160 -7.89 -8.45 -15.09
CA HIS A 160 -8.72 -9.61 -14.75
C HIS A 160 -9.66 -9.30 -13.58
N LEU A 161 -9.14 -8.65 -12.54
CA LEU A 161 -9.91 -8.24 -11.37
C LEU A 161 -11.05 -7.28 -11.74
N MET A 162 -10.78 -6.28 -12.60
CA MET A 162 -11.78 -5.26 -12.97
C MET A 162 -12.81 -5.72 -14.02
N ASN A 163 -12.45 -6.66 -14.91
CA ASN A 163 -13.32 -7.08 -16.01
C ASN A 163 -14.01 -8.44 -15.79
N VAL A 164 -13.42 -9.32 -14.96
CA VAL A 164 -13.85 -10.72 -14.84
C VAL A 164 -14.25 -11.08 -13.42
N GLU A 165 -13.49 -10.68 -12.40
CA GLU A 165 -13.80 -11.07 -11.02
C GLU A 165 -14.79 -10.14 -10.33
N MET A 166 -14.57 -8.82 -10.34
CA MET A 166 -15.36 -7.86 -9.56
C MET A 166 -15.83 -6.62 -10.35
N PRO A 167 -16.39 -6.77 -11.57
CA PRO A 167 -16.75 -5.64 -12.42
C PRO A 167 -17.80 -4.70 -11.80
N PHE A 168 -18.81 -5.23 -11.11
CA PHE A 168 -19.85 -4.38 -10.49
C PHE A 168 -19.28 -3.54 -9.35
N LEU A 169 -18.46 -4.15 -8.47
CA LEU A 169 -17.84 -3.44 -7.34
C LEU A 169 -16.85 -2.37 -7.82
N TYR A 170 -15.99 -2.72 -8.80
CA TYR A 170 -15.02 -1.80 -9.37
C TYR A 170 -15.70 -0.55 -9.96
N GLN A 171 -16.75 -0.73 -10.77
CA GLN A 171 -17.49 0.39 -11.37
C GLN A 171 -18.23 1.23 -10.31
N LEU A 172 -18.82 0.59 -9.30
CA LEU A 172 -19.54 1.28 -8.23
C LEU A 172 -18.60 2.18 -7.40
N ILE A 173 -17.42 1.68 -7.03
CA ILE A 173 -16.43 2.46 -6.27
C ILE A 173 -15.81 3.54 -7.17
N LYS A 174 -15.42 3.22 -8.42
CA LYS A 174 -14.81 4.20 -9.33
C LYS A 174 -15.77 5.37 -9.55
N SER A 175 -17.04 5.09 -9.83
CA SER A 175 -18.09 6.11 -9.99
C SER A 175 -18.24 6.98 -8.74
N LYS A 176 -18.28 6.39 -7.53
CA LYS A 176 -18.44 7.17 -6.29
C LYS A 176 -17.23 8.05 -5.97
N VAL A 177 -16.01 7.55 -6.17
CA VAL A 177 -14.78 8.32 -5.92
C VAL A 177 -14.61 9.43 -6.97
N SER A 178 -14.89 9.14 -8.24
CA SER A 178 -14.77 10.12 -9.33
C SER A 178 -15.84 11.22 -9.29
N SER A 179 -17.00 10.98 -8.65
CA SER A 179 -18.08 11.98 -8.54
C SER A 179 -17.90 12.99 -7.39
N ASN A 180 -16.93 12.78 -6.49
CA ASN A 180 -16.64 13.69 -5.37
C ASN A 180 -15.57 14.73 -5.77
N SER A 181 -15.93 15.72 -6.60
CA SER A 181 -15.03 16.85 -6.91
C SER A 181 -14.94 17.86 -5.75
N PRO A 182 -13.76 18.37 -5.40
CA PRO A 182 -13.58 19.45 -4.41
C PRO A 182 -13.61 20.87 -5.05
N GLU A 183 -14.37 21.12 -6.11
CA GLU A 183 -14.54 22.47 -6.68
C GLU A 183 -15.44 23.40 -5.85
N ASP A 184 -16.22 22.87 -4.89
CA ASP A 184 -17.14 23.64 -4.03
C ASP A 184 -16.51 24.15 -2.70
N PHE A 185 -15.19 24.01 -2.50
CA PHE A 185 -14.53 24.35 -1.21
C PHE A 185 -13.40 25.39 -1.26
N GLU A 186 -13.09 26.00 -2.41
CA GLU A 186 -12.21 27.17 -2.47
C GLU A 186 -12.99 28.49 -2.40
N ASP A 187 -13.56 28.81 -1.23
CA ASP A 187 -13.50 30.20 -0.76
C ASP A 187 -13.65 30.36 0.76
N LYS A 188 -12.80 31.24 1.32
CA LYS A 188 -12.71 31.75 2.71
C LYS A 188 -11.93 30.93 3.77
N GLN A 189 -10.90 31.63 4.27
CA GLN A 189 -10.07 31.40 5.47
C GLN A 189 -9.00 30.29 5.33
N SER A 190 -7.71 30.56 5.55
CA SER A 190 -7.02 31.85 5.74
C SER A 190 -5.52 31.69 5.49
N LYS A 191 -4.85 32.75 5.06
CA LYS A 191 -3.37 32.80 5.00
C LYS A 191 -2.80 32.80 6.42
N GLU A 192 -1.95 31.81 6.74
CA GLU A 192 -0.59 31.96 7.29
C GLU A 192 -0.06 30.60 7.83
N GLY A 193 1.21 30.28 7.55
CA GLY A 193 2.00 29.39 8.42
C GLY A 193 2.01 27.86 8.23
N THR A 194 1.76 27.30 7.04
CA THR A 194 1.84 25.82 6.82
C THR A 194 2.44 25.36 5.48
N SER A 195 3.43 26.07 4.92
CA SER A 195 4.17 25.58 3.72
C SER A 195 4.82 24.21 3.94
N ASP A 196 5.40 24.01 5.13
CA ASP A 196 6.35 22.93 5.40
C ASP A 196 5.66 21.58 5.69
N LEU A 197 4.35 21.58 5.92
CA LEU A 197 3.55 20.37 6.15
C LEU A 197 2.85 19.86 4.88
N ARG A 198 2.71 20.68 3.83
CA ARG A 198 1.99 20.27 2.61
C ARG A 198 2.77 19.20 1.82
N GLY A 199 4.11 19.27 1.85
CA GLY A 199 4.99 18.24 1.26
C GLY A 199 5.06 16.91 2.01
N LEU A 200 4.51 16.82 3.23
CA LEU A 200 4.49 15.59 4.04
C LEU A 200 3.21 14.75 3.83
N ILE A 201 2.24 15.25 3.07
CA ILE A 201 0.91 14.62 2.91
C ILE A 201 0.72 13.97 1.52
N ASP A 202 1.57 14.27 0.53
CA ASP A 202 1.53 13.65 -0.82
C ASP A 202 2.11 12.22 -0.87
N LEU A 203 1.74 11.38 0.10
CA LEU A 203 2.02 9.93 0.10
C LEU A 203 1.08 9.14 -0.83
N GLU A 204 0.03 9.74 -1.40
CA GLU A 204 -0.91 9.09 -2.34
C GLU A 204 -0.37 8.94 -3.78
N ASP A 205 0.58 9.76 -4.25
CA ASP A 205 1.14 9.66 -5.61
C ASP A 205 2.12 8.46 -5.78
N ASN A 206 2.29 7.63 -4.74
CA ASN A 206 3.13 6.42 -4.73
C ASN A 206 2.37 5.11 -5.05
N THR A 207 1.16 5.17 -5.60
CA THR A 207 0.69 4.04 -6.43
C THR A 207 1.34 4.16 -7.80
N LEU A 208 2.07 3.10 -8.21
CA LEU A 208 2.81 3.04 -9.49
C LEU A 208 1.97 3.57 -10.66
N PRO A 209 2.59 4.23 -11.66
CA PRO A 209 1.86 4.65 -12.86
C PRO A 209 1.09 3.47 -13.46
N TYR A 210 -0.24 3.57 -13.40
CA TYR A 210 -1.09 2.70 -14.20
C TYR A 210 -0.85 3.06 -15.67
N ASP A 211 -0.53 2.04 -16.45
CA ASP A 211 -0.40 2.09 -17.91
C ASP A 211 0.71 3.03 -18.45
N SER A 212 1.74 2.44 -19.06
CA SER A 212 2.79 3.17 -19.78
C SER A 212 2.28 3.87 -21.05
N THR A 213 1.02 3.67 -21.44
CA THR A 213 0.42 4.23 -22.65
C THR A 213 -0.58 5.38 -22.42
N SER A 214 -1.02 5.69 -21.19
CA SER A 214 -2.00 6.76 -20.91
C SER A 214 -1.58 7.80 -19.85
N LYS A 215 -0.72 8.75 -20.25
CA LYS A 215 -0.34 9.93 -19.43
C LYS A 215 -1.46 10.98 -19.24
N GLU A 216 -2.71 10.69 -19.58
CA GLU A 216 -3.80 11.68 -19.76
C GLU A 216 -4.98 11.55 -18.76
N GLY A 217 -4.81 10.80 -17.66
CA GLY A 217 -5.82 10.69 -16.60
C GLY A 217 -5.74 11.79 -15.52
N SER A 218 -6.89 12.39 -15.18
CA SER A 218 -6.98 13.37 -14.07
C SER A 218 -6.58 12.76 -12.70
N ARG A 219 -6.11 13.58 -11.74
CA ARG A 219 -5.77 13.10 -10.38
C ARG A 219 -6.95 12.39 -9.70
N VAL A 220 -8.17 12.87 -9.92
CA VAL A 220 -9.42 12.28 -9.42
C VAL A 220 -9.69 10.91 -10.04
N GLU A 221 -9.45 10.74 -11.34
CA GLU A 221 -9.63 9.46 -12.02
C GLU A 221 -8.57 8.42 -11.60
N ARG A 222 -7.30 8.83 -11.49
CA ARG A 222 -6.23 7.97 -10.95
C ARG A 222 -6.56 7.47 -9.53
N ARG A 223 -7.02 8.38 -8.66
CA ARG A 223 -7.47 8.03 -7.30
C ARG A 223 -8.67 7.08 -7.30
N GLY A 224 -9.66 7.35 -8.15
CA GLY A 224 -10.84 6.48 -8.31
C GLY A 224 -10.47 5.07 -8.77
N HIS A 225 -9.51 4.94 -9.68
CA HIS A 225 -9.00 3.65 -10.13
C HIS A 225 -8.26 2.89 -9.02
N SER A 226 -7.23 3.50 -8.38
CA SER A 226 -6.43 2.85 -7.33
C SER A 226 -7.27 2.40 -6.12
N VAL A 227 -8.21 3.23 -5.65
CA VAL A 227 -9.09 2.88 -4.52
C VAL A 227 -10.01 1.70 -4.88
N SER A 228 -10.52 1.66 -6.13
CA SER A 228 -11.41 0.59 -6.59
C SER A 228 -10.68 -0.74 -6.73
N LEU A 229 -9.48 -0.77 -7.32
CA LEU A 229 -8.66 -1.98 -7.41
C LEU A 229 -8.29 -2.51 -6.03
N GLY A 230 -7.84 -1.63 -5.12
CA GLY A 230 -7.50 -2.03 -3.74
C GLY A 230 -8.68 -2.67 -3.00
N ALA A 231 -9.86 -2.06 -3.08
CA ALA A 231 -11.08 -2.59 -2.46
C ALA A 231 -11.52 -3.95 -3.06
N CYS A 232 -11.43 -4.11 -4.39
CA CYS A 232 -11.74 -5.38 -5.05
C CYS A 232 -10.74 -6.47 -4.66
N SER A 233 -9.44 -6.18 -4.68
CA SER A 233 -8.37 -7.12 -4.30
C SER A 233 -8.53 -7.61 -2.85
N MET A 234 -8.78 -6.70 -1.89
CA MET A 234 -9.07 -7.09 -0.51
C MET A 234 -10.30 -7.99 -0.38
N THR A 235 -11.34 -7.76 -1.19
CA THR A 235 -12.59 -8.56 -1.17
C THR A 235 -12.39 -9.96 -1.75
N VAL A 236 -11.51 -10.12 -2.76
CA VAL A 236 -11.12 -11.45 -3.27
C VAL A 236 -10.25 -12.18 -2.24
N HIS A 237 -9.21 -11.52 -1.72
CA HIS A 237 -8.27 -12.16 -0.79
C HIS A 237 -8.90 -12.59 0.55
N THR A 238 -9.90 -11.86 1.04
CA THR A 238 -10.66 -12.25 2.25
C THR A 238 -11.53 -13.49 2.04
N LYS A 239 -12.01 -13.79 0.82
CA LYS A 239 -12.70 -15.06 0.50
C LYS A 239 -11.76 -16.28 0.46
N THR A 240 -10.44 -16.08 0.37
CA THR A 240 -9.42 -17.15 0.25
C THR A 240 -8.65 -17.50 1.56
N ILE A 241 -9.10 -17.00 2.71
CA ILE A 241 -8.43 -17.15 4.02
C ILE A 241 -8.20 -18.63 4.43
N GLU A 242 -9.01 -19.58 3.94
CA GLU A 242 -8.91 -21.00 4.32
C GLU A 242 -7.71 -21.76 3.73
N THR A 243 -7.05 -21.23 2.69
CA THR A 243 -6.04 -21.97 1.91
C THR A 243 -4.63 -21.38 1.92
N THR A 244 -4.36 -20.35 2.74
CA THR A 244 -3.01 -19.77 2.86
C THR A 244 -2.21 -20.37 4.02
N SER A 245 -0.90 -20.53 3.81
CA SER A 245 0.05 -20.73 4.92
C SER A 245 -0.01 -19.50 5.83
N ARG A 246 -0.34 -19.69 7.11
CA ARG A 246 -0.65 -18.60 8.05
C ARG A 246 0.56 -17.71 8.33
N SER A 247 0.64 -16.56 7.66
CA SER A 247 0.98 -15.32 8.35
C SER A 247 -0.28 -14.85 9.08
N PHE A 248 -0.32 -14.99 10.41
CA PHE A 248 -1.46 -14.52 11.20
C PHE A 248 -1.64 -13.01 11.00
N HIS A 249 -2.72 -12.59 10.33
CA HIS A 249 -3.18 -11.21 10.35
C HIS A 249 -4.12 -11.04 11.53
N GLY A 250 -3.50 -10.76 12.67
CA GLY A 250 -4.07 -10.54 13.98
C GLY A 250 -2.91 -10.09 14.87
N THR A 251 -3.13 -9.05 15.65
CA THR A 251 -2.04 -8.17 16.10
C THR A 251 -1.28 -8.77 17.28
N TRP A 252 -0.34 -9.67 16.99
CA TRP A 252 0.63 -10.15 17.95
C TRP A 252 1.74 -9.11 18.12
N GLY A 253 1.94 -8.66 19.35
CA GLY A 253 3.13 -7.95 19.77
C GLY A 253 4.15 -8.93 20.32
N TYR A 254 5.37 -8.46 20.50
CA TYR A 254 6.42 -9.21 21.18
C TYR A 254 6.97 -8.41 22.35
N LEU A 255 7.25 -9.10 23.45
CA LEU A 255 7.99 -8.57 24.59
C LEU A 255 9.45 -9.02 24.44
N HIS A 256 10.36 -8.04 24.39
CA HIS A 256 11.79 -8.28 24.54
C HIS A 256 12.16 -8.22 26.02
N SER A 257 12.62 -9.34 26.57
CA SER A 257 13.35 -9.32 27.84
C SER A 257 14.76 -8.77 27.59
N ALA A 258 15.15 -7.72 28.32
CA ALA A 258 16.52 -7.22 28.28
C ALA A 258 17.49 -8.27 28.82
N ASP A 259 18.71 -8.35 28.26
CA ASP A 259 19.72 -9.33 28.65
C ASP A 259 20.02 -9.21 30.17
N PRO A 260 19.83 -10.27 30.97
CA PRO A 260 20.14 -10.26 32.40
C PRO A 260 21.59 -9.85 32.71
N GLN A 261 22.55 -10.11 31.80
CA GLN A 261 23.95 -9.69 31.96
C GLN A 261 24.14 -8.18 31.77
N LEU A 262 23.29 -7.53 30.96
CA LEU A 262 23.29 -6.08 30.80
C LEU A 262 22.53 -5.41 31.95
N LEU A 263 21.40 -5.98 32.37
CA LEU A 263 20.65 -5.50 33.54
C LEU A 263 21.51 -5.51 34.81
N ALA A 264 22.28 -6.57 35.05
CA ALA A 264 23.19 -6.68 36.19
C ALA A 264 24.37 -5.68 36.21
N GLN A 265 24.58 -4.91 35.13
CA GLN A 265 25.56 -3.82 35.08
C GLN A 265 24.97 -2.46 35.49
N VAL A 266 23.63 -2.38 35.57
CA VAL A 266 22.90 -1.17 35.95
C VAL A 266 22.37 -1.32 37.38
N ASN A 267 22.24 -0.21 38.10
CA ASN A 267 21.67 -0.22 39.44
C ASN A 267 20.13 -0.29 39.36
N ASP A 268 19.53 -1.30 39.99
CA ASP A 268 18.07 -1.52 40.00
C ASP A 268 17.26 -0.28 40.42
N THR A 269 17.81 0.56 41.31
CA THR A 269 17.09 1.79 41.74
C THR A 269 16.89 2.79 40.60
N ASP A 270 17.78 2.78 39.62
CA ASP A 270 17.80 3.73 38.51
C ASP A 270 16.78 3.35 37.43
N LEU A 271 16.40 2.06 37.38
CA LEU A 271 15.37 1.49 36.49
C LEU A 271 13.93 1.66 37.03
N SER A 272 13.74 2.44 38.09
CA SER A 272 12.44 2.68 38.71
C SER A 272 11.62 3.80 38.04
N LEU A 273 10.29 3.71 38.13
CA LEU A 273 9.37 4.75 37.66
C LEU A 273 9.64 6.11 38.32
N ASP A 274 10.08 6.13 39.58
CA ASP A 274 10.44 7.35 40.31
C ASP A 274 11.76 7.96 39.81
N SER A 275 12.76 7.13 39.50
CA SER A 275 14.01 7.57 38.85
C SER A 275 13.72 8.22 37.49
N TYR A 276 12.88 7.57 36.68
CA TYR A 276 12.41 8.10 35.40
C TYR A 276 11.70 9.46 35.56
N LYS A 277 10.69 9.55 36.44
CA LYS A 277 9.94 10.80 36.70
C LYS A 277 10.85 11.94 37.16
N LYS A 278 11.77 11.68 38.09
CA LYS A 278 12.77 12.67 38.56
C LYS A 278 13.68 13.14 37.43
N SER A 279 14.12 12.20 36.59
CA SER A 279 14.98 12.50 35.44
C SER A 279 14.26 13.38 34.43
N ILE A 280 13.06 12.99 33.96
CA ILE A 280 12.27 13.77 33.00
C ILE A 280 11.96 15.18 33.54
N ALA A 281 11.59 15.32 34.82
CA ALA A 281 11.39 16.63 35.44
C ALA A 281 12.67 17.49 35.40
N GLY A 282 13.83 16.92 35.71
CA GLY A 282 15.13 17.62 35.61
C GLY A 282 15.57 17.94 34.19
N TYR A 283 15.00 17.28 33.17
CA TYR A 283 15.25 17.59 31.75
C TYR A 283 14.38 18.74 31.22
N ALA A 284 13.23 19.03 31.83
CA ALA A 284 12.31 20.08 31.36
C ALA A 284 12.96 21.48 31.34
N ASP A 285 13.79 21.80 32.33
CA ASP A 285 14.51 23.07 32.44
C ASP A 285 15.92 23.04 31.82
N LYS A 286 16.32 21.93 31.20
CA LYS A 286 17.71 21.72 30.74
C LYS A 286 17.97 22.45 29.42
N ILE A 287 18.71 23.56 29.49
CA ILE A 287 19.17 24.31 28.31
C ILE A 287 20.04 23.41 27.42
N VAL A 288 19.51 23.02 26.27
CA VAL A 288 20.23 22.27 25.24
C VAL A 288 21.25 23.19 24.57
N LYS A 289 22.54 22.94 24.81
CA LYS A 289 23.64 23.67 24.16
C LYS A 289 24.00 22.98 22.85
N PRO A 290 24.20 23.71 21.73
CA PRO A 290 24.68 23.13 20.47
C PRO A 290 25.97 22.30 20.61
N SER A 291 26.82 22.66 21.57
CA SER A 291 28.04 21.91 21.90
C SER A 291 27.82 20.47 22.36
N ALA A 292 26.61 20.09 22.80
CA ALA A 292 26.27 18.72 23.15
C ALA A 292 26.09 17.80 21.93
N PHE A 293 25.97 18.37 20.72
CA PHE A 293 25.83 17.63 19.46
C PHE A 293 27.11 17.60 18.61
N PHE A 294 28.19 18.29 19.04
CA PHE A 294 29.47 18.20 18.35
C PHE A 294 30.26 16.99 18.85
N PRO A 295 30.90 16.22 17.96
CA PRO A 295 31.71 15.08 18.35
C PRO A 295 32.93 15.53 19.16
N THR A 296 33.35 14.71 20.12
CA THR A 296 34.64 14.88 20.80
C THR A 296 35.80 14.60 19.83
N ASN A 297 37.03 14.94 20.25
CA ASN A 297 38.23 14.60 19.49
C ASN A 297 38.36 13.07 19.29
N GLU A 298 38.07 12.29 20.33
CA GLU A 298 38.10 10.82 20.31
C GLU A 298 37.03 10.26 19.36
N GLN A 299 35.79 10.76 19.42
CA GLN A 299 34.73 10.39 18.48
C GLN A 299 35.07 10.76 17.03
N SER A 300 35.77 11.88 16.82
CA SER A 300 36.23 12.31 15.50
C SER A 300 37.34 11.41 14.95
N GLN A 301 38.26 10.95 15.80
CA GLN A 301 39.31 9.98 15.46
C GLN A 301 38.70 8.59 15.16
N HIS A 302 37.71 8.17 15.96
CA HIS A 302 36.96 6.94 15.73
C HIS A 302 36.23 7.00 14.37
N PHE A 303 35.52 8.09 14.08
CA PHE A 303 34.85 8.28 12.78
C PHE A 303 35.85 8.28 11.61
N GLN A 304 37.03 8.89 11.77
CA GLN A 304 38.10 8.80 10.78
C GLN A 304 38.53 7.34 10.51
N ALA A 305 38.69 6.53 11.56
CA ALA A 305 39.02 5.12 11.42
C ALA A 305 37.89 4.30 10.74
N VAL A 306 36.62 4.58 11.07
CA VAL A 306 35.44 3.99 10.41
C VAL A 306 35.39 4.32 8.91
N VAL A 307 35.72 5.54 8.50
CA VAL A 307 35.79 5.90 7.08
C VAL A 307 36.98 5.20 6.41
N LYS A 308 38.16 5.22 7.04
CA LYS A 308 39.35 4.55 6.49
C LYS A 308 39.18 3.04 6.30
N SER A 309 38.37 2.37 7.11
CA SER A 309 38.06 0.94 6.90
C SER A 309 37.13 0.65 5.73
N GLN A 310 36.39 1.65 5.23
CA GLN A 310 35.51 1.50 4.06
C GLN A 310 36.24 1.75 2.74
N ILE A 311 37.27 2.61 2.73
CA ILE A 311 38.09 2.92 1.54
C ILE A 311 38.68 1.68 0.83
N PRO A 312 39.24 0.66 1.52
CA PRO A 312 39.75 -0.54 0.85
C PRO A 312 38.64 -1.53 0.41
N SER A 313 37.41 -1.43 0.92
CA SER A 313 36.34 -2.40 0.67
C SER A 313 36.07 -2.66 -0.83
N PRO A 314 35.93 -1.63 -1.70
CA PRO A 314 35.71 -1.84 -3.14
C PRO A 314 36.94 -2.46 -3.84
N ILE A 315 38.14 -2.27 -3.30
CA ILE A 315 39.39 -2.76 -3.88
C ILE A 315 39.71 -4.18 -3.41
N LEU A 316 39.18 -4.62 -2.27
CA LEU A 316 39.34 -6.00 -1.78
C LEU A 316 38.59 -7.05 -2.64
N VAL A 317 37.66 -6.61 -3.50
CA VAL A 317 37.06 -7.43 -4.57
C VAL A 317 38.05 -7.63 -5.75
N SER A 318 39.15 -6.87 -5.79
CA SER A 318 40.26 -7.00 -6.73
C SER A 318 41.50 -7.60 -6.04
N PRO A 319 42.33 -8.42 -6.71
CA PRO A 319 43.45 -9.14 -6.10
C PRO A 319 44.67 -8.25 -5.76
N ARG A 320 44.46 -6.98 -5.39
CA ARG A 320 45.53 -5.97 -5.25
C ARG A 320 46.24 -5.93 -3.89
N PHE A 321 45.91 -6.75 -2.89
CA PHE A 321 46.57 -6.71 -1.57
C PHE A 321 47.41 -7.97 -1.30
N LYS A 322 48.65 -7.81 -0.82
CA LYS A 322 49.53 -8.94 -0.46
C LYS A 322 49.20 -9.58 0.89
N ASP A 323 48.94 -8.77 1.91
CA ASP A 323 48.40 -9.23 3.19
C ASP A 323 47.10 -8.48 3.49
N HIS A 324 46.05 -9.24 3.80
CA HIS A 324 44.73 -8.71 4.12
C HIS A 324 44.61 -8.33 5.61
N LYS A 325 45.57 -8.71 6.47
CA LYS A 325 45.50 -8.55 7.93
C LYS A 325 45.94 -7.18 8.45
N THR A 326 46.74 -6.44 7.69
CA THR A 326 47.34 -5.16 8.10
C THR A 326 46.53 -3.95 7.63
N VAL A 327 45.67 -4.13 6.63
CA VAL A 327 44.74 -3.11 6.13
C VAL A 327 43.46 -3.08 7.00
N PRO A 328 42.93 -1.92 7.41
CA PRO A 328 41.66 -1.86 8.14
C PRO A 328 40.49 -2.34 7.25
N GLN A 329 39.94 -3.53 7.51
CA GLN A 329 38.83 -4.10 6.73
C GLN A 329 37.46 -3.91 7.37
N HIS A 330 37.42 -3.61 8.66
CA HIS A 330 36.20 -3.46 9.44
C HIS A 330 36.28 -2.19 10.28
N PRO A 331 35.15 -1.49 10.49
CA PRO A 331 35.12 -0.34 11.38
C PRO A 331 35.53 -0.77 12.80
N PRO A 332 36.28 0.07 13.54
CA PRO A 332 36.56 -0.18 14.94
C PRO A 332 35.24 -0.34 15.72
N PRO A 333 35.15 -1.31 16.64
CA PRO A 333 33.93 -1.55 17.40
C PRO A 333 33.65 -0.40 18.39
N ILE A 334 32.37 -0.06 18.53
CA ILE A 334 31.85 0.80 19.60
C ILE A 334 31.09 -0.12 20.56
N ASP A 335 31.47 -0.10 21.84
CA ASP A 335 30.82 -0.80 22.95
C ASP A 335 30.22 -2.18 22.59
N PRO A 336 31.05 -3.12 22.09
CA PRO A 336 30.57 -4.35 21.45
C PRO A 336 29.91 -5.28 22.46
N ILE A 337 28.57 -5.33 22.41
CA ILE A 337 27.79 -6.34 23.13
C ILE A 337 27.89 -7.71 22.45
N ARG A 338 27.83 -8.78 23.24
CA ARG A 338 27.82 -10.14 22.70
C ARG A 338 26.43 -10.44 22.12
N PRO A 339 26.30 -10.87 20.85
CA PRO A 339 25.01 -11.24 20.29
C PRO A 339 24.50 -12.52 20.98
N HIS A 340 23.30 -12.43 21.54
CA HIS A 340 22.56 -13.54 22.10
C HIS A 340 21.25 -13.71 21.34
N VAL A 341 20.73 -14.93 21.26
CA VAL A 341 19.39 -15.17 20.70
C VAL A 341 18.40 -14.51 21.68
N PRO A 342 17.58 -13.55 21.24
CA PRO A 342 16.67 -12.85 22.14
C PRO A 342 15.62 -13.81 22.68
N ASP A 343 15.30 -13.68 23.98
CA ASP A 343 14.11 -14.30 24.54
C ASP A 343 12.91 -13.43 24.18
N ILE A 344 11.99 -14.00 23.38
CA ILE A 344 10.86 -13.30 22.78
C ILE A 344 9.57 -13.97 23.25
N THR A 345 8.80 -13.25 24.06
CA THR A 345 7.46 -13.68 24.47
C THR A 345 6.42 -13.00 23.57
N MET A 346 5.56 -13.79 22.92
CA MET A 346 4.49 -13.26 22.07
C MET A 346 3.25 -12.90 22.90
N LEU A 347 2.73 -11.68 22.73
CA LEU A 347 1.53 -11.16 23.39
C LEU A 347 0.43 -10.87 22.36
N LYS A 348 -0.83 -11.13 22.71
CA LYS A 348 -1.98 -10.85 21.85
C LYS A 348 -2.47 -9.43 22.10
N MET A 349 -2.20 -8.49 21.20
CA MET A 349 -2.45 -7.06 21.44
C MET A 349 -3.89 -6.66 21.11
N MET A 350 -4.40 -7.02 19.93
CA MET A 350 -5.75 -6.67 19.46
C MET A 350 -6.19 -7.57 18.28
N ILE A 351 -7.44 -7.48 17.85
CA ILE A 351 -7.99 -8.27 16.73
C ILE A 351 -7.69 -7.61 15.37
N ALA A 352 -7.80 -6.29 15.27
CA ALA A 352 -7.48 -5.50 14.08
C ALA A 352 -7.04 -4.08 14.49
N SER A 353 -6.04 -3.50 13.80
CA SER A 353 -5.60 -2.12 14.04
C SER A 353 -6.42 -1.13 13.22
N ASP A 354 -6.93 -0.12 13.89
CA ASP A 354 -7.67 1.02 13.33
C ASP A 354 -6.81 2.30 13.26
N ASN A 355 -5.55 2.23 13.73
CA ASN A 355 -4.63 3.36 13.92
C ASN A 355 -5.24 4.53 14.74
N SER A 356 -6.19 4.26 15.63
CA SER A 356 -6.84 5.28 16.46
C SER A 356 -6.23 5.38 17.86
N SER A 357 -6.57 6.46 18.56
CA SER A 357 -6.28 6.60 19.98
C SER A 357 -7.07 5.58 20.82
N GLU A 358 -8.28 5.20 20.41
CA GLU A 358 -9.10 4.19 21.11
C GLU A 358 -8.45 2.80 21.04
N GLY A 359 -7.96 2.40 19.85
CA GLY A 359 -7.23 1.15 19.65
C GLY A 359 -5.94 1.03 20.48
N ILE A 360 -5.22 2.13 20.73
CA ILE A 360 -4.10 2.13 21.70
C ILE A 360 -4.58 1.86 23.12
N GLY A 361 -5.76 2.38 23.50
CA GLY A 361 -6.39 2.06 24.78
C GLY A 361 -6.66 0.56 24.92
N GLU A 362 -7.23 -0.07 23.88
CA GLU A 362 -7.47 -1.51 23.86
C GLU A 362 -6.19 -2.33 23.99
N VAL A 363 -5.09 -1.94 23.33
CA VAL A 363 -3.78 -2.61 23.46
C VAL A 363 -3.29 -2.60 24.90
N LEU A 364 -3.31 -1.45 25.55
CA LEU A 364 -2.82 -1.31 26.93
C LEU A 364 -3.65 -2.15 27.90
N THR A 365 -4.98 -2.11 27.78
CA THR A 365 -5.87 -2.99 28.54
C THR A 365 -5.64 -4.47 28.21
N GLY A 366 -5.37 -4.80 26.94
CA GLY A 366 -5.04 -6.15 26.49
C GLY A 366 -3.76 -6.69 27.13
N ILE A 367 -2.71 -5.86 27.27
CA ILE A 367 -1.46 -6.21 27.95
C ILE A 367 -1.72 -6.50 29.43
N THR A 368 -2.37 -5.58 30.17
CA THR A 368 -2.68 -5.77 31.60
C THR A 368 -3.54 -7.01 31.85
N ASN A 369 -4.52 -7.28 30.99
CA ASN A 369 -5.34 -8.49 31.07
C ASN A 369 -4.55 -9.80 30.85
N GLN A 370 -3.33 -9.74 30.30
CA GLN A 370 -2.44 -10.89 30.10
C GLN A 370 -1.36 -11.02 31.21
N THR A 371 -1.11 -9.99 32.03
CA THR A 371 -0.13 -10.06 33.14
C THR A 371 -0.70 -10.61 34.44
N ASN A 372 -2.04 -10.76 34.55
CA ASN A 372 -2.78 -11.05 35.79
C ASN A 372 -2.65 -9.95 36.89
N GLU A 373 -2.19 -8.76 36.54
CA GLU A 373 -2.07 -7.62 37.44
C GLU A 373 -3.38 -6.81 37.48
N THR A 374 -3.65 -6.14 38.60
CA THR A 374 -4.70 -5.12 38.65
C THR A 374 -4.25 -3.83 37.95
N PRO A 375 -5.19 -2.97 37.48
CA PRO A 375 -4.84 -1.68 36.86
C PRO A 375 -3.95 -0.77 37.72
N ILE A 376 -4.09 -0.86 39.05
CA ILE A 376 -3.30 -0.06 40.00
C ILE A 376 -1.86 -0.59 40.11
N GLU A 377 -1.67 -1.91 40.09
CA GLU A 377 -0.34 -2.53 40.05
C GLU A 377 0.35 -2.22 38.72
N ALA A 378 -0.35 -2.41 37.59
CA ALA A 378 0.12 -2.07 36.25
C ALA A 378 0.59 -0.60 36.12
N ALA A 379 -0.14 0.34 36.75
CA ALA A 379 0.23 1.77 36.79
C ALA A 379 1.48 2.08 37.63
N GLY A 380 1.91 1.16 38.52
CA GLY A 380 3.15 1.26 39.28
C GLY A 380 4.40 0.93 38.46
N HIS A 381 4.25 0.15 37.38
CA HIS A 381 5.36 -0.30 36.54
C HIS A 381 5.71 0.72 35.45
N LEU A 382 7.01 0.95 35.21
CA LEU A 382 7.51 1.70 34.06
C LEU A 382 7.40 0.80 32.81
N GLN A 383 6.54 1.18 31.86
CA GLN A 383 6.32 0.41 30.63
C GLN A 383 7.03 1.09 29.46
N VAL A 384 8.05 0.45 28.89
CA VAL A 384 8.74 0.93 27.68
C VAL A 384 8.20 0.18 26.47
N MET A 385 7.71 0.91 25.48
CA MET A 385 7.10 0.39 24.26
C MET A 385 7.81 0.97 23.04
N GLU A 386 8.04 0.17 21.99
CA GLU A 386 8.49 0.66 20.69
C GLU A 386 7.29 0.89 19.77
N GLY A 387 7.28 1.99 19.01
CA GLY A 387 6.31 2.20 17.93
C GLY A 387 6.65 3.38 17.04
N ASP A 388 5.89 3.56 15.97
CA ASP A 388 6.10 4.67 15.05
C ASP A 388 5.55 6.01 15.59
N LEU A 389 5.77 7.09 14.82
CA LEU A 389 5.32 8.42 15.20
C LEU A 389 3.79 8.54 15.31
N GLY A 390 3.03 7.80 14.50
CA GLY A 390 1.56 7.78 14.57
C GLY A 390 1.08 7.14 15.88
N THR A 391 1.69 6.01 16.24
CA THR A 391 1.48 5.30 17.51
C THR A 391 1.80 6.22 18.70
N TYR A 392 2.90 6.96 18.64
CA TYR A 392 3.26 7.97 19.65
C TYR A 392 2.21 9.08 19.77
N CYS A 393 1.79 9.67 18.65
CA CYS A 393 0.77 10.73 18.63
C CYS A 393 -0.59 10.26 19.18
N ASN A 394 -0.99 9.01 18.93
CA ASN A 394 -2.19 8.41 19.52
C ASN A 394 -2.07 8.25 21.05
N LEU A 395 -0.91 7.81 21.56
CA LEU A 395 -0.68 7.74 23.01
C LEU A 395 -0.72 9.13 23.67
N GLU A 396 -0.13 10.15 23.06
CA GLU A 396 -0.18 11.53 23.58
C GLU A 396 -1.59 12.13 23.51
N SER A 397 -2.37 11.76 22.48
CA SER A 397 -3.78 12.15 22.37
C SER A 397 -4.63 11.53 23.49
N LEU A 398 -4.45 10.23 23.79
CA LEU A 398 -5.04 9.60 24.98
C LEU A 398 -4.60 10.29 26.29
N ARG A 399 -3.32 10.62 26.43
CA ARG A 399 -2.78 11.32 27.61
C ARG A 399 -3.41 12.68 27.82
N ALA A 400 -3.62 13.44 26.74
CA ALA A 400 -4.30 14.73 26.80
C ALA A 400 -5.76 14.57 27.26
N LEU A 401 -6.49 13.59 26.70
CA LEU A 401 -7.90 13.32 27.06
C LEU A 401 -8.07 12.89 28.53
N ARG A 402 -7.07 12.26 29.14
CA ARG A 402 -7.10 11.80 30.54
C ARG A 402 -6.51 12.80 31.55
N ARG A 403 -6.20 14.03 31.15
CA ARG A 403 -5.71 15.09 32.06
C ARG A 403 -6.81 16.12 32.37
N PRO A 404 -6.98 16.52 33.65
CA PRO A 404 -6.32 16.01 34.85
C PRO A 404 -7.01 14.75 35.40
N THR A 405 -6.24 13.75 35.83
CA THR A 405 -6.74 12.63 36.66
C THR A 405 -5.99 12.58 37.99
N THR A 406 -6.72 12.23 39.05
CA THR A 406 -6.18 11.91 40.38
C THR A 406 -5.94 10.41 40.59
N HIS A 407 -6.36 9.58 39.62
CA HIS A 407 -6.32 8.13 39.70
C HIS A 407 -5.07 7.58 38.98
N PRO A 408 -4.14 6.90 39.67
CA PRO A 408 -2.91 6.37 39.05
C PRO A 408 -3.19 5.41 37.90
N ASP A 409 -4.23 4.58 38.01
CA ASP A 409 -4.71 3.59 37.06
C ASP A 409 -5.31 4.18 35.77
N GLU A 410 -5.82 5.42 35.82
CA GLU A 410 -6.21 6.16 34.62
C GLU A 410 -5.03 6.85 33.94
N SER A 411 -3.98 7.16 34.71
CA SER A 411 -2.82 7.94 34.29
C SER A 411 -1.85 7.14 33.44
N LEU A 412 -1.75 7.47 32.16
CA LEU A 412 -0.77 6.88 31.23
C LEU A 412 0.66 7.43 31.40
N GLY A 413 0.98 8.06 32.54
CA GLY A 413 2.26 8.71 32.82
C GLY A 413 3.42 7.78 33.16
N ASN A 414 3.14 6.49 33.36
CA ASN A 414 4.11 5.42 33.58
C ASN A 414 4.59 4.73 32.30
N ILE A 415 3.96 5.03 31.16
CA ILE A 415 4.34 4.48 29.85
C ILE A 415 5.42 5.39 29.22
N PHE A 416 6.30 4.83 28.41
CA PHE A 416 7.26 5.57 27.59
C PHE A 416 7.38 4.92 26.22
N MET A 417 7.28 5.74 25.18
CA MET A 417 7.35 5.30 23.79
C MET A 417 8.71 5.64 23.21
N LEU A 418 9.48 4.60 22.86
CA LEU A 418 10.63 4.70 21.98
C LEU A 418 10.12 4.80 20.54
N LEU A 419 10.46 5.88 19.85
CA LEU A 419 10.21 5.99 18.42
C LEU A 419 11.07 4.97 17.68
N GLY A 420 10.42 4.08 16.93
CA GLY A 420 11.06 2.92 16.32
C GLY A 420 12.22 3.30 15.40
N ALA A 421 13.43 2.84 15.77
CA ALA A 421 14.67 3.24 15.13
C ALA A 421 14.66 2.95 13.62
N SER A 422 14.05 1.84 13.22
CA SER A 422 13.91 1.41 11.83
C SER A 422 13.19 2.43 10.93
N HIS A 423 12.14 3.10 11.43
CA HIS A 423 11.40 4.09 10.63
C HIS A 423 12.15 5.43 10.55
N ILE A 424 12.88 5.80 11.61
CA ILE A 424 13.76 6.98 11.61
C ILE A 424 14.92 6.76 10.63
N LEU A 425 15.57 5.59 10.71
CA LEU A 425 16.63 5.18 9.78
C LEU A 425 16.15 5.14 8.33
N TRP A 426 14.93 4.64 8.07
CA TRP A 426 14.31 4.71 6.74
C TRP A 426 14.21 6.15 6.23
N ASN A 427 13.58 7.05 7.00
CA ASN A 427 13.38 8.44 6.58
C ASN A 427 14.72 9.15 6.31
N ILE A 428 15.73 8.92 7.15
CA ILE A 428 17.08 9.50 6.99
C ILE A 428 17.79 8.91 5.75
N ALA A 429 17.81 7.59 5.60
CA ALA A 429 18.47 6.93 4.48
C ALA A 429 17.81 7.29 3.13
N GLN A 430 16.48 7.30 3.08
CA GLN A 430 15.71 7.73 1.92
C GLN A 430 16.00 9.21 1.57
N ALA A 431 16.01 10.11 2.57
CA ALA A 431 16.32 11.53 2.33
C ALA A 431 17.75 11.75 1.81
N ILE A 432 18.74 11.03 2.35
CA ILE A 432 20.13 11.06 1.85
C ILE A 432 20.17 10.54 0.42
N PHE A 433 19.53 9.40 0.14
CA PHE A 433 19.60 8.77 -1.18
C PHE A 433 18.90 9.60 -2.25
N LEU A 434 17.75 10.21 -1.95
CA LEU A 434 17.03 11.12 -2.85
C LEU A 434 17.76 12.45 -3.06
N LEU A 435 18.44 12.98 -2.04
CA LEU A 435 19.29 14.17 -2.19
C LEU A 435 20.46 13.92 -3.16
N HIS A 436 20.99 12.71 -3.19
CA HIS A 436 22.10 12.31 -4.06
C HIS A 436 21.67 11.48 -5.29
N PHE A 437 20.36 11.39 -5.55
CA PHE A 437 19.86 10.57 -6.65
C PHE A 437 20.26 11.14 -8.01
N GLY A 438 20.18 12.46 -8.16
CA GLY A 438 20.47 13.19 -9.40
C GLY A 438 19.26 13.39 -10.31
N ASP A 439 19.52 13.92 -11.50
CA ASP A 439 18.53 14.15 -12.57
C ASP A 439 18.78 13.20 -13.76
N SER A 440 17.99 12.13 -13.85
CA SER A 440 18.06 11.15 -14.93
C SER A 440 17.56 11.66 -16.29
N SER A 441 17.11 12.91 -16.40
CA SER A 441 16.85 13.58 -17.68
C SER A 441 18.09 14.31 -18.23
N ASN A 442 19.13 14.49 -17.42
CA ASN A 442 20.39 15.13 -17.79
C ASN A 442 21.51 14.08 -17.91
N CYS A 443 21.97 13.80 -19.13
CA CYS A 443 23.04 12.82 -19.37
C CYS A 443 24.41 13.19 -18.77
N GLU A 444 24.62 14.45 -18.39
CA GLU A 444 25.83 14.91 -17.71
C GLU A 444 25.73 14.81 -16.17
N ASP A 445 24.58 14.38 -15.63
CA ASP A 445 24.38 14.21 -14.19
C ASP A 445 24.95 12.86 -13.71
N LEU A 446 25.99 12.93 -12.87
CA LEU A 446 26.67 11.76 -12.29
C LEU A 446 26.06 11.32 -10.94
N GLY A 447 24.75 11.53 -10.75
CA GLY A 447 24.02 11.10 -9.55
C GLY A 447 23.96 9.59 -9.38
N ALA A 448 23.34 9.14 -8.27
CA ALA A 448 23.17 7.72 -8.00
C ALA A 448 22.43 6.97 -9.13
N TRP A 449 21.52 7.64 -9.85
CA TRP A 449 20.77 7.06 -10.98
C TRP A 449 21.70 6.49 -12.05
N HIS A 450 22.76 7.21 -12.43
CA HIS A 450 23.72 6.83 -13.46
C HIS A 450 24.49 5.57 -13.05
N THR A 451 24.85 5.48 -11.76
CA THR A 451 25.51 4.29 -11.20
C THR A 451 24.57 3.08 -11.17
N MET A 452 23.29 3.28 -10.88
CA MET A 452 22.29 2.20 -10.89
C MET A 452 22.02 1.68 -12.30
N GLU A 453 21.85 2.58 -13.29
CA GLU A 453 21.67 2.18 -14.69
C GLU A 453 22.90 1.41 -15.22
N SER A 454 24.10 1.88 -14.89
CA SER A 454 25.36 1.19 -15.21
C SER A 454 25.46 -0.22 -14.59
N LEU A 455 24.76 -0.48 -13.50
CA LEU A 455 24.67 -1.78 -12.82
C LEU A 455 23.47 -2.63 -13.29
N GLY A 456 22.74 -2.18 -14.31
CA GLY A 456 21.54 -2.87 -14.83
C GLY A 456 20.31 -2.76 -13.92
N ILE A 457 20.32 -1.83 -12.96
CA ILE A 457 19.19 -1.50 -12.10
C ILE A 457 18.44 -0.35 -12.77
N ALA A 458 17.11 -0.46 -12.88
CA ALA A 458 16.30 0.59 -13.49
C ALA A 458 16.50 1.93 -12.76
N ALA A 459 16.61 3.01 -13.53
CA ALA A 459 16.85 4.37 -13.03
C ALA A 459 15.57 5.07 -12.53
N ASP A 460 14.47 4.34 -12.31
CA ASP A 460 13.28 4.89 -11.67
C ASP A 460 13.58 5.22 -10.20
N ARG A 461 13.07 6.36 -9.72
CA ARG A 461 13.32 6.80 -8.35
C ARG A 461 12.81 5.73 -7.37
N PRO A 462 13.58 5.31 -6.34
CA PRO A 462 13.30 4.11 -5.54
C PRO A 462 12.33 4.41 -4.39
N ILE A 463 11.31 5.21 -4.67
CA ILE A 463 10.38 5.81 -3.69
C ILE A 463 9.21 4.88 -3.30
N THR A 464 8.91 3.87 -4.12
CA THR A 464 7.60 3.18 -4.10
C THR A 464 7.57 1.85 -3.34
N LYS A 465 8.71 1.30 -2.89
CA LYS A 465 8.76 0.02 -2.17
C LYS A 465 9.52 0.14 -0.85
N LYS A 466 8.89 -0.25 0.26
CA LYS A 466 9.50 -0.34 1.61
C LYS A 466 10.48 -1.53 1.72
N ASP A 467 11.38 -1.66 0.75
CA ASP A 467 12.39 -2.71 0.70
C ASP A 467 13.70 -2.15 1.29
N PHE A 468 13.79 -2.25 2.63
CA PHE A 468 14.95 -1.80 3.40
C PHE A 468 16.26 -2.40 2.88
N THR A 469 16.24 -3.69 2.57
CA THR A 469 17.42 -4.45 2.11
C THR A 469 17.87 -3.95 0.74
N LEU A 470 16.95 -3.75 -0.21
CA LEU A 470 17.28 -3.23 -1.53
C LEU A 470 17.79 -1.79 -1.48
N MET A 471 17.14 -0.91 -0.71
CA MET A 471 17.58 0.49 -0.57
C MET A 471 19.00 0.57 0.02
N VAL A 472 19.26 -0.13 1.15
CA VAL A 472 20.59 -0.15 1.77
C VAL A 472 21.63 -0.76 0.84
N SER A 473 21.30 -1.85 0.14
CA SER A 473 22.20 -2.48 -0.84
C SER A 473 22.54 -1.55 -2.01
N ASN A 474 21.57 -0.76 -2.50
CA ASN A 474 21.83 0.22 -3.57
C ASN A 474 22.67 1.39 -3.07
N MET A 475 22.41 1.92 -1.87
CA MET A 475 23.25 2.95 -1.25
C MET A 475 24.69 2.47 -1.05
N GLN A 476 24.88 1.21 -0.62
CA GLN A 476 26.20 0.59 -0.49
C GLN A 476 26.92 0.51 -1.84
N ARG A 477 26.28 -0.03 -2.89
CA ARG A 477 26.89 -0.10 -4.23
C ARG A 477 27.29 1.26 -4.78
N VAL A 478 26.42 2.27 -4.64
CA VAL A 478 26.73 3.64 -5.07
C VAL A 478 27.91 4.21 -4.29
N HIS A 479 27.96 3.97 -2.97
CA HIS A 479 29.08 4.39 -2.14
C HIS A 479 30.41 3.72 -2.54
N GLU A 480 30.38 2.40 -2.78
CA GLU A 480 31.55 1.61 -3.19
C GLU A 480 32.09 2.05 -4.55
N VAL A 481 31.22 2.23 -5.55
CA VAL A 481 31.59 2.75 -6.88
C VAL A 481 32.16 4.18 -6.78
N THR A 482 31.56 5.04 -5.94
CA THR A 482 32.08 6.40 -5.72
C THR A 482 33.49 6.38 -5.11
N ILE A 483 33.72 5.55 -4.08
CA ILE A 483 35.05 5.36 -3.48
C ILE A 483 36.04 4.85 -4.54
N LEU A 484 35.66 3.83 -5.31
CA LEU A 484 36.53 3.24 -6.32
C LEU A 484 36.90 4.24 -7.42
N HIS A 485 35.95 5.03 -7.91
CA HIS A 485 36.20 6.13 -8.85
C HIS A 485 37.23 7.12 -8.27
N CYS A 486 37.03 7.58 -7.03
CA CYS A 486 37.97 8.54 -6.43
C CYS A 486 39.36 7.95 -6.14
N ILE A 487 39.49 6.63 -5.94
CA ILE A 487 40.81 5.98 -5.81
C ILE A 487 41.48 5.85 -7.18
N LEU A 488 40.73 5.56 -8.25
CA LEU A 488 41.25 5.58 -9.63
C LEU A 488 41.73 6.97 -10.07
N ASP A 489 41.23 8.02 -9.43
CA ASP A 489 41.55 9.42 -9.71
C ASP A 489 42.79 9.95 -8.95
N LEU A 490 43.42 9.13 -8.11
CA LEU A 490 44.70 9.42 -7.45
C LEU A 490 45.89 9.37 -8.44
N PRO A 491 47.10 9.82 -8.05
CA PRO A 491 48.28 9.78 -8.93
C PRO A 491 48.60 8.37 -9.44
N SER A 492 48.93 8.25 -10.73
CA SER A 492 49.11 6.97 -11.43
C SER A 492 50.35 6.17 -10.98
N ASP A 493 51.35 6.85 -10.42
CA ASP A 493 52.48 6.25 -9.71
C ASP A 493 52.03 5.53 -8.42
N LEU A 494 51.01 6.04 -7.74
CA LEU A 494 50.46 5.43 -6.53
C LEU A 494 49.49 4.28 -6.83
N ILE A 495 48.65 4.38 -7.87
CA ILE A 495 47.68 3.32 -8.22
C ILE A 495 48.31 2.20 -9.07
N GLY A 496 49.28 2.55 -9.92
CA GLY A 496 49.74 1.74 -11.04
C GLY A 496 48.90 1.99 -12.31
N GLN A 497 49.31 1.41 -13.43
CA GLN A 497 48.53 1.49 -14.67
C GLN A 497 47.14 0.86 -14.46
N THR A 498 46.10 1.61 -14.79
CA THR A 498 44.68 1.23 -14.64
C THR A 498 44.07 0.70 -15.93
N GLN A 499 44.77 0.83 -17.06
CA GLN A 499 44.39 0.25 -18.34
C GLN A 499 44.98 -1.16 -18.47
N ALA A 500 44.25 -2.16 -17.97
CA ALA A 500 44.46 -3.53 -18.42
C ALA A 500 43.96 -3.64 -19.87
N GLN A 501 44.79 -4.16 -20.78
CA GLN A 501 44.40 -4.39 -22.17
C GLN A 501 43.59 -5.68 -22.33
N ASN A 502 43.69 -6.60 -21.37
CA ASN A 502 42.87 -7.80 -21.29
C ASN A 502 42.28 -7.98 -19.87
N LEU A 503 41.08 -8.57 -19.79
CA LEU A 503 40.42 -8.89 -18.51
C LEU A 503 41.18 -9.92 -17.65
N ASP A 504 42.11 -10.67 -18.27
CA ASP A 504 42.92 -11.71 -17.62
C ASP A 504 44.29 -11.22 -17.09
N GLU A 505 44.60 -9.91 -17.18
CA GLU A 505 45.86 -9.39 -16.63
C GLU A 505 45.82 -9.29 -15.09
N GLU A 506 46.75 -9.98 -14.42
CA GLU A 506 46.91 -9.89 -12.96
C GLU A 506 47.21 -8.44 -12.53
N LEU A 507 46.27 -7.83 -11.82
CA LEU A 507 46.41 -6.46 -11.33
C LEU A 507 47.54 -6.35 -10.31
N PRO A 508 48.34 -5.27 -10.33
CA PRO A 508 49.56 -5.18 -9.54
C PRO A 508 49.28 -5.16 -8.04
N LEU A 509 49.81 -6.18 -7.35
CA LEU A 509 49.79 -6.34 -5.90
C LEU A 509 50.50 -5.19 -5.16
N TRP A 510 49.75 -4.45 -4.35
CA TRP A 510 50.22 -3.45 -3.42
C TRP A 510 50.79 -4.09 -2.14
N ASP A 511 51.86 -3.51 -1.62
CA ASP A 511 52.32 -3.73 -0.25
C ASP A 511 51.55 -2.83 0.73
N ASP A 512 51.66 -3.17 2.02
CA ASP A 512 50.95 -2.55 3.14
C ASP A 512 51.21 -1.04 3.25
N SER A 513 52.44 -0.60 2.95
CA SER A 513 52.85 0.80 3.00
C SER A 513 52.17 1.61 1.89
N ARG A 514 52.15 1.06 0.67
CA ARG A 514 51.45 1.62 -0.47
C ARG A 514 49.93 1.64 -0.23
N ALA A 515 49.37 0.54 0.27
CA ALA A 515 47.96 0.42 0.62
C ALA A 515 47.53 1.50 1.63
N GLN A 516 48.27 1.64 2.72
CA GLN A 516 48.00 2.65 3.75
C GLN A 516 48.13 4.07 3.18
N THR A 517 49.12 4.33 2.32
CA THR A 517 49.30 5.63 1.64
C THR A 517 48.12 5.96 0.73
N VAL A 518 47.58 5.00 -0.03
CA VAL A 518 46.37 5.17 -0.85
C VAL A 518 45.16 5.51 0.03
N ILE A 519 44.97 4.78 1.14
CA ILE A 519 43.86 5.00 2.08
C ILE A 519 43.93 6.41 2.69
N ASP A 520 45.12 6.84 3.14
CA ASP A 520 45.32 8.14 3.75
C ASP A 520 45.16 9.29 2.75
N GLN A 521 45.68 9.16 1.52
CA GLN A 521 45.48 10.18 0.48
C GLN A 521 44.02 10.29 0.03
N CYS A 522 43.32 9.16 -0.13
CA CYS A 522 41.89 9.13 -0.44
C CYS A 522 41.07 9.79 0.68
N TYR A 523 41.39 9.49 1.95
CA TYR A 523 40.78 10.13 3.10
C TYR A 523 41.02 11.65 3.11
N GLU A 524 42.26 12.10 2.93
CA GLU A 524 42.59 13.52 2.98
C GLU A 524 41.98 14.33 1.84
N ARG A 525 41.85 13.74 0.64
CA ARG A 525 41.28 14.38 -0.55
C ARG A 525 39.75 14.54 -0.48
N LEU A 526 39.03 13.63 0.18
CA LEU A 526 37.56 13.56 0.11
C LEU A 526 36.87 13.77 1.47
N PHE A 527 37.34 13.05 2.48
CA PHE A 527 36.61 12.85 3.74
C PHE A 527 37.11 13.76 4.87
N SER A 528 38.34 14.31 4.75
CA SER A 528 38.90 15.23 5.74
C SER A 528 38.01 16.46 6.00
N PRO A 529 38.06 17.05 7.20
CA PRO A 529 37.36 18.30 7.49
C PRO A 529 37.74 19.46 6.55
N LYS A 530 38.94 19.41 5.95
CA LYS A 530 39.40 20.38 4.95
C LYS A 530 38.74 20.13 3.58
N ALA A 531 38.72 18.88 3.12
CA ALA A 531 38.06 18.49 1.87
C ALA A 531 36.56 18.80 1.89
N ARG A 532 35.85 18.40 2.96
CA ARG A 532 34.40 18.66 3.11
C ARG A 532 34.06 20.15 3.05
N ARG A 533 34.86 21.02 3.70
CA ARG A 533 34.71 22.48 3.63
C ARG A 533 35.07 23.09 2.27
N ALA A 534 35.94 22.43 1.49
CA ALA A 534 36.23 22.85 0.12
C ALA A 534 35.06 22.50 -0.81
N ALA A 535 34.57 21.27 -0.74
CA ALA A 535 33.39 20.80 -1.48
C ALA A 535 32.13 21.63 -1.18
N GLU A 536 31.89 22.02 0.08
CA GLU A 536 30.76 22.90 0.44
C GLU A 536 30.85 24.30 -0.21
N LYS A 537 32.07 24.84 -0.33
CA LYS A 537 32.34 26.11 -1.04
C LYS A 537 32.26 25.97 -2.57
N GLU A 538 32.48 24.77 -3.09
CA GLU A 538 32.28 24.42 -4.50
C GLU A 538 30.78 24.36 -4.80
N ALA A 539 30.03 23.55 -4.07
CA ALA A 539 28.60 23.33 -4.24
C ALA A 539 27.71 24.58 -4.02
N THR A 540 28.26 25.65 -3.47
CA THR A 540 27.58 26.96 -3.32
C THR A 540 27.87 27.93 -4.48
N LYS A 541 28.71 27.56 -5.45
CA LYS A 541 28.86 28.30 -6.71
C LYS A 541 27.63 28.08 -7.60
N LYS A 542 27.29 29.10 -8.40
CA LYS A 542 26.07 29.13 -9.22
C LYS A 542 26.07 28.10 -10.37
N ASP A 543 27.27 27.73 -10.83
CA ASP A 543 27.47 26.86 -11.99
C ASP A 543 27.85 25.41 -11.60
N SER A 544 27.83 25.09 -10.31
CA SER A 544 28.06 23.72 -9.83
C SER A 544 26.76 22.91 -9.86
N PRO A 545 26.80 21.61 -10.23
CA PRO A 545 25.63 20.74 -10.14
C PRO A 545 25.21 20.64 -8.67
N ASN A 546 24.13 21.34 -8.31
CA ASN A 546 23.75 21.56 -6.92
C ASN A 546 22.59 20.63 -6.55
N PRO A 547 22.82 19.54 -5.78
CA PRO A 547 21.78 18.58 -5.43
C PRO A 547 20.61 19.19 -4.66
N LYS A 548 20.76 20.41 -4.11
CA LYS A 548 19.69 21.12 -3.39
C LYS A 548 18.57 21.67 -4.27
N LEU A 549 18.74 21.73 -5.61
CA LEU A 549 17.75 22.34 -6.51
C LEU A 549 16.81 21.32 -7.21
N ALA A 550 17.16 20.03 -7.28
CA ALA A 550 16.40 19.02 -8.01
C ALA A 550 15.13 18.47 -7.30
N ASN A 551 14.82 18.98 -6.10
CA ASN A 551 13.72 18.51 -5.24
C ASN A 551 12.70 19.61 -4.87
N TYR A 552 12.76 20.78 -5.53
CA TYR A 552 11.84 21.92 -5.29
C TYR A 552 11.29 22.55 -6.59
N SER A 553 11.32 21.81 -7.70
CA SER A 553 10.80 22.18 -9.02
C SER A 553 9.74 21.18 -9.48
#